data_AF-A0A7C3Q833-F1
#
_entry.id   AF-A0A7C3Q833-F1
#
_cell.length_a   1.000
_cell.length_b   1.000
_cell.length_c   1.000
_cell.angle_alpha   90.00
_cell.angle_beta   90.00
_cell.angle_gamma   90.00
#
_symmetry.space_group_name_H-M   'P 1'
#
loop_
_entity.id
_entity.type
_entity.pdbx_description
1 polymer ?
#
loop_
_entity_poly.entity_id
_entity_poly.type
_entity_poly.pdbx_seq_one_letter_code
_entity_poly.pdbx_strand_id
1 'polypeptide(L)'
;MKINERYAPFITTVLMAIIMVFIMTGIVTAMNLNGFPHNFLDKWLRAYGSVVFIVMFLMLTLRPLIQKFVFIFVKDKDKDKIFR
;
A
#
# COMPACT_ATOMS: atom_id res chain seq x y z
N MET A 1 -9.65 -17.36 -16.88
CA MET A 1 -8.80 -16.36 -17.58
C MET A 1 -7.42 -16.40 -16.96
N LYS A 2 -6.37 -16.75 -17.70
CA LYS A 2 -4.98 -16.72 -17.20
C LYS A 2 -4.45 -15.30 -17.40
N ILE A 3 -4.09 -14.63 -16.31
CA ILE A 3 -3.51 -13.29 -16.34
C ILE A 3 -2.03 -13.43 -16.77
N ASN A 4 -1.56 -12.56 -17.67
CA ASN A 4 -0.17 -12.53 -18.10
C ASN A 4 0.75 -12.24 -16.90
N GLU A 5 1.75 -13.09 -16.66
CA GLU A 5 2.67 -13.04 -15.51
C GLU A 5 3.37 -11.69 -15.34
N ARG A 6 3.51 -10.92 -16.43
CA ARG A 6 4.08 -9.57 -16.40
C ARG A 6 3.36 -8.60 -15.46
N TYR A 7 2.05 -8.78 -15.24
CA TYR A 7 1.26 -7.94 -14.36
C TYR A 7 1.08 -8.54 -12.96
N ALA A 8 1.48 -9.79 -12.74
CA ALA A 8 1.32 -10.46 -11.46
C ALA A 8 1.92 -9.67 -10.28
N PRO A 9 3.16 -9.12 -10.36
CA PRO A 9 3.72 -8.35 -9.24
C PRO A 9 2.89 -7.10 -8.92
N PHE A 10 2.41 -6.41 -9.95
CA PHE A 10 1.59 -5.22 -9.79
C PHE A 10 0.25 -5.55 -9.14
N ILE A 11 -0.45 -6.56 -9.65
CA ILE A 11 -1.75 -7.00 -9.13
C ILE A 11 -1.62 -7.48 -7.70
N THR A 12 -0.59 -8.26 -7.38
CA THR A 12 -0.31 -8.72 -6.01
C THR A 12 -0.11 -7.54 -5.08
N THR A 13 0.66 -6.53 -5.48
CA THR A 13 0.90 -5.35 -4.64
C THR A 13 -0.38 -4.53 -4.43
N VAL A 14 -1.18 -4.35 -5.49
CA VAL A 14 -2.47 -3.62 -5.40
C VAL A 14 -3.45 -4.36 -4.49
N LEU A 15 -3.58 -5.67 -4.64
CA LEU A 15 -4.47 -6.49 -3.82
C LEU A 15 -4.05 -6.45 -2.35
N MET A 16 -2.73 -6.58 -2.07
CA MET A 16 -2.19 -6.43 -0.72
C MET A 16 -2.50 -5.05 -0.14
N ALA A 17 -2.31 -3.97 -0.90
CA ALA A 17 -2.60 -2.62 -0.42
C ALA A 17 -4.09 -2.44 -0.07
N ILE A 18 -4.99 -2.93 -0.91
CA ILE A 18 -6.45 -2.86 -0.67
C ILE A 18 -6.82 -3.61 0.62
N ILE A 19 -6.35 -4.84 0.78
CA ILE A 19 -6.63 -5.66 1.97
C ILE A 19 -6.06 -5.00 3.22
N MET A 20 -4.83 -4.48 3.16
CA MET A 20 -4.20 -3.80 4.28
C MET A 20 -4.96 -2.54 4.67
N VAL A 21 -5.39 -1.72 3.71
CA VAL A 21 -6.19 -0.52 3.97
C VAL A 21 -7.54 -0.89 4.58
N PHE A 22 -8.18 -1.97 4.12
CA PHE A 22 -9.43 -2.46 4.70
C PHE A 22 -9.27 -2.82 6.19
N ILE A 23 -8.22 -3.58 6.51
CA ILE A 23 -7.93 -3.99 7.88
C ILE A 23 -7.57 -2.77 8.75
N MET A 24 -6.64 -1.93 8.29
CA MET A 24 -6.14 -0.78 9.07
C MET A 24 -7.24 0.25 9.33
N THR A 25 -8.07 0.55 8.33
CA THR A 25 -9.20 1.46 8.52
C THR A 25 -10.21 0.89 9.52
N GLY A 26 -10.40 -0.43 9.55
CA GLY A 26 -11.27 -1.11 10.52
C GLY A 26 -10.72 -1.02 11.93
N ILE A 27 -9.44 -1.33 12.11
CA ILE A 27 -8.75 -1.22 13.40
C ILE A 27 -8.79 0.22 13.92
N VAL A 28 -8.41 1.20 13.09
CA VAL A 28 -8.42 2.61 13.46
C VAL A 28 -9.83 3.09 13.80
N THR A 29 -10.84 2.66 13.04
CA THR A 29 -12.24 3.00 13.33
C THR A 29 -12.68 2.40 14.67
N ALA A 30 -12.30 1.15 14.95
CA ALA A 30 -12.66 0.48 16.21
C ALA A 30 -11.97 1.15 17.41
N MET A 31 -10.70 1.51 17.26
CA MET A 31 -9.96 2.25 18.28
C MET A 31 -10.58 3.63 18.55
N ASN A 32 -10.94 4.37 17.50
CA ASN A 32 -11.52 5.70 17.61
C ASN A 32 -12.96 5.72 18.17
N LEU A 33 -13.68 4.60 18.03
CA LEU A 33 -15.06 4.46 18.52
C LEU A 33 -15.16 3.67 19.83
N ASN A 34 -14.03 3.34 20.47
CA ASN A 34 -13.97 2.52 21.68
C ASN A 34 -14.69 1.15 21.52
N GLY A 35 -14.57 0.52 20.35
CA GLY A 35 -15.15 -0.79 20.04
C GLY A 35 -16.04 -0.78 18.81
N PHE A 36 -17.15 -1.53 18.86
CA PHE A 36 -18.05 -1.77 17.73
C PHE A 36 -19.47 -1.26 18.03
N PRO A 37 -19.70 0.07 18.00
CA PRO A 37 -21.04 0.63 18.15
C PRO A 37 -21.95 0.26 16.96
N HIS A 38 -23.26 0.47 17.09
CA HIS A 38 -24.25 0.15 16.04
C HIS A 38 -23.96 0.80 14.68
N ASN A 39 -23.29 1.96 14.66
CA ASN A 39 -22.87 2.69 13.46
C ASN A 39 -21.42 2.39 13.03
N PHE A 40 -20.78 1.38 13.60
CA PHE A 40 -19.40 1.02 13.29
C PHE A 40 -19.22 0.72 11.80
N LEU A 41 -20.05 -0.16 11.23
CA LEU A 41 -19.93 -0.57 9.83
C LEU A 41 -20.08 0.63 8.88
N ASP A 42 -21.02 1.53 9.14
CA ASP A 42 -21.25 2.72 8.32
C ASP A 42 -20.04 3.66 8.37
N LYS A 43 -19.51 3.93 9.56
CA LYS A 43 -18.30 4.75 9.73
C LYS A 43 -17.06 4.09 9.13
N TRP A 44 -16.90 2.79 9.31
CA TRP A 44 -15.76 2.04 8.78
C TRP A 44 -15.77 1.99 7.26
N LEU A 45 -16.91 1.63 6.64
CA LEU A 45 -17.01 1.58 5.17
C LEU A 45 -16.81 2.95 4.54
N ARG A 46 -17.29 4.02 5.17
CA ARG A 46 -17.08 5.39 4.71
C ARG A 46 -15.62 5.82 4.80
N ALA A 47 -14.92 5.45 5.88
CA ALA A 47 -13.49 5.69 6.06
C ALA A 47 -12.64 4.84 5.10
N TYR A 48 -12.98 3.56 4.94
CA TYR A 48 -12.33 2.68 3.98
C TYR A 48 -12.49 3.20 2.55
N GLY A 49 -13.72 3.58 2.18
CA GLY A 49 -14.04 4.13 0.88
C GLY A 49 -13.21 5.36 0.56
N SER A 50 -13.04 6.31 1.50
CA SER A 50 -12.23 7.50 1.24
C SER A 50 -10.74 7.19 1.13
N VAL A 51 -10.20 6.34 2.02
CA VAL A 51 -8.77 6.04 2.07
C VAL A 51 -8.31 5.18 0.89
N VAL A 52 -9.11 4.20 0.45
CA VAL A 52 -8.70 3.29 -0.62
C VAL A 52 -8.46 4.02 -1.95
N PHE A 53 -9.28 5.02 -2.29
CA PHE A 53 -9.06 5.84 -3.50
C PHE A 53 -7.78 6.65 -3.40
N ILE A 54 -7.51 7.26 -2.24
CA ILE A 54 -6.28 8.04 -2.01
C ILE A 54 -5.06 7.13 -2.13
N VAL A 55 -5.08 5.96 -1.51
CA VAL A 55 -3.96 5.02 -1.54
C VAL A 55 -3.71 4.52 -2.96
N MET A 56 -4.73 4.13 -3.72
CA MET A 56 -4.55 3.72 -5.11
C MET A 56 -3.93 4.83 -5.97
N PHE A 57 -4.41 6.06 -5.82
CA PHE A 57 -3.89 7.22 -6.55
C PHE A 57 -2.41 7.50 -6.19
N LEU A 58 -2.09 7.47 -4.90
CA LEU A 58 -0.73 7.62 -4.41
C LEU A 58 0.17 6.49 -4.89
N MET A 59 -0.31 5.25 -4.92
CA MET A 59 0.49 4.10 -5.33
C MET A 59 0.92 4.19 -6.81
N LEU A 60 0.05 4.69 -7.67
CA LEU A 60 0.37 4.95 -9.08
C LEU A 60 1.38 6.10 -9.24
N THR A 61 1.19 7.18 -8.47
CA THR A 61 1.98 8.42 -8.60
C THR A 61 3.35 8.34 -7.90
N LEU A 62 3.41 7.71 -6.73
CA LEU A 62 4.61 7.60 -5.90
C LEU A 62 5.55 6.49 -6.37
N ARG A 63 5.11 5.53 -7.16
CA ARG A 63 5.97 4.44 -7.66
C ARG A 63 7.30 4.93 -8.27
N PRO A 64 7.32 5.84 -9.26
CA PRO A 64 8.59 6.35 -9.80
C PRO A 64 9.41 7.13 -8.77
N LEU A 65 8.75 7.79 -7.81
CA LEU A 65 9.42 8.54 -6.76
C LEU A 65 10.13 7.58 -5.77
N ILE A 66 9.42 6.56 -5.28
CA ILE A 66 9.97 5.52 -4.40
C ILE A 66 11.11 4.78 -5.08
N GLN A 67 10.98 4.43 -6.37
CA GLN A 67 12.06 3.79 -7.12
C GLN A 67 13.33 4.66 -7.17
N LYS A 68 13.18 5.97 -7.36
CA LYS A 68 14.32 6.90 -7.30
C LYS A 68 14.95 6.94 -5.91
N PHE A 69 14.15 7.02 -4.85
CA PHE A 69 14.65 7.00 -3.48
C PHE A 69 15.38 5.69 -3.16
N VAL A 70 14.78 4.54 -3.46
CA VAL A 70 15.40 3.23 -3.25
C VAL A 70 16.73 3.12 -3.99
N PHE A 71 16.81 3.62 -5.23
CA PHE A 71 18.06 3.59 -6.00
C PHE A 71 19.17 4.45 -5.37
N ILE A 72 18.83 5.56 -4.71
CA ILE A 72 19.79 6.36 -3.94
C ILE A 72 20.35 5.54 -2.76
N PHE A 73 19.49 4.83 -2.02
CA PHE A 73 19.91 4.03 -0.86
C PHE A 73 20.62 2.72 -1.22
N VAL A 74 20.34 2.13 -2.38
CA VAL A 74 20.97 0.87 -2.83
C VAL A 74 22.36 1.10 -3.42
N LYS A 75 22.70 2.33 -3.83
CA LYS A 75 24.00 2.67 -4.42
C LYS A 75 25.08 2.89 -3.36
N ASP A 76 25.41 1.86 -2.59
CA ASP A 76 26.52 1.88 -1.62
C ASP A 76 27.25 0.54 -1.44
N LYS A 77 27.20 -0.38 -2.43
CA LYS A 77 27.84 -1.70 -2.30
C LYS A 77 28.55 -2.27 -3.53
N ASP A 78 28.85 -1.45 -4.54
CA ASP A 78 29.44 -1.93 -5.81
C ASP A 78 30.64 -1.10 -6.33
N LYS A 79 31.22 -0.22 -5.50
CA LYS A 79 32.47 0.48 -5.86
C LYS A 79 33.74 -0.13 -5.24
N ASP A 80 33.60 -1.13 -4.37
CA ASP A 80 34.74 -1.67 -3.60
C ASP A 80 35.27 -3.01 -4.12
N LYS A 81 34.57 -3.62 -5.10
CA LYS A 81 34.95 -4.91 -5.69
C LYS A 81 35.77 -4.82 -6.98
N ILE A 82 35.91 -3.63 -7.54
CA ILE A 82 36.66 -3.42 -8.80
C ILE A 82 38.15 -3.07 -8.52
N PHE A 83 38.50 -2.75 -7.27
CA PHE A 83 39.86 -2.37 -6.86
C PHE A 83 40.52 -3.36 -5.87
N ARG A 84 40.10 -4.63 -5.85
CA ARG A 84 40.78 -5.70 -5.11
C ARG A 84 41.14 -6.87 -6.02
#